data_AF-A0A1S2K423-F1
#
_entry.id   AF-A0A1S2K423-F1
#
_cell.length_a   1.000
_cell.length_b   1.000
_cell.length_c   1.000
_cell.angle_alpha   90.00
_cell.angle_beta   90.00
_cell.angle_gamma   90.00
#
_symmetry.space_group_name_H-M   'P 1'
#
loop_
_entity.id
_entity.type
_entity.pdbx_description
1 polymer ?
#
loop_
_entity_poly.entity_id
_entity_poly.type
_entity_poly.pdbx_seq_one_letter_code
_entity_poly.pdbx_strand_id
1 'polypeptide(L)'
;MSSDPIPIIRPARPAAGPDTTRTAAVIMLGLTLRTLREAAGLKQAQLAKMIHVSTPTISRLETADGTPQRRTVEAVAKALKVDYATYQLISVLFKRTEEPEWFQHRFNDITPGYLRRLLGLESMAIALTLYDVRLVSGLLQIPEYTACVIRTGLHLTE
;
A
#
# COMPACT_ATOMS: atom_id res chain seq x y z
N MET A 1 14.98 -36.73 -5.71
CA MET A 1 15.32 -36.13 -4.40
C MET A 1 16.49 -35.19 -4.60
N SER A 2 16.24 -33.89 -4.60
CA SER A 2 17.15 -32.93 -3.99
C SER A 2 16.28 -31.79 -3.48
N SER A 3 15.84 -31.98 -2.24
CA SER A 3 14.98 -31.10 -1.46
C SER A 3 15.86 -30.18 -0.62
N ASP A 4 16.74 -29.43 -1.29
CA ASP A 4 17.50 -28.41 -0.61
C ASP A 4 16.69 -27.11 -0.67
N PRO A 5 16.22 -26.58 0.46
CA PRO A 5 15.56 -25.28 0.47
C PRO A 5 16.59 -24.24 0.03
N ILE A 6 16.25 -23.48 -1.01
CA ILE A 6 17.07 -22.36 -1.48
C ILE A 6 17.40 -21.48 -0.25
N PRO A 7 18.68 -21.24 0.06
CA PRO A 7 19.03 -20.47 1.24
C PRO A 7 18.61 -19.02 0.98
N ILE A 8 17.63 -18.54 1.73
CA ILE A 8 17.23 -17.13 1.73
C ILE A 8 18.34 -16.37 2.48
N ILE A 9 19.48 -16.18 1.83
CA ILE A 9 20.54 -15.31 2.31
C ILE A 9 19.98 -13.88 2.19
N ARG A 10 19.67 -13.28 3.33
CA ARG A 10 19.36 -11.86 3.45
C ARG A 10 20.67 -11.06 3.53
N PRO A 11 20.89 -10.12 2.62
CA PRO A 11 21.58 -8.89 2.97
C PRO A 11 20.63 -7.70 2.85
N ALA A 12 20.61 -6.89 3.90
CA ALA A 12 19.88 -5.64 3.98
C ALA A 12 20.61 -4.50 3.22
N ARG A 13 19.81 -3.62 2.59
CA ARG A 13 19.93 -2.18 2.22
C ARG A 13 21.31 -1.49 2.01
N PRO A 14 21.42 -0.51 1.08
CA PRO A 14 20.84 0.85 1.21
C PRO A 14 20.08 1.32 -0.07
N ALA A 15 18.89 1.93 0.01
CA ALA A 15 18.54 3.36 0.11
C ALA A 15 18.83 4.26 -1.12
N ALA A 16 17.80 5.04 -1.51
CA ALA A 16 17.75 6.24 -2.38
C ALA A 16 17.45 6.05 -3.88
N GLY A 17 16.18 6.28 -4.27
CA GLY A 17 15.74 6.49 -5.65
C GLY A 17 14.27 6.96 -5.72
N PRO A 18 13.90 7.83 -6.69
CA PRO A 18 12.61 8.55 -6.73
C PRO A 18 11.37 7.68 -7.01
N ASP A 19 11.55 6.38 -7.27
CA ASP A 19 10.46 5.44 -7.56
C ASP A 19 9.97 4.68 -6.31
N THR A 20 9.78 5.40 -5.20
CA THR A 20 8.97 4.85 -4.11
C THR A 20 7.51 5.00 -4.54
N THR A 21 7.01 4.04 -5.32
CA THR A 21 5.57 4.05 -5.65
C THR A 21 4.81 4.05 -4.34
N ARG A 22 4.00 5.09 -4.12
CA ARG A 22 3.18 5.23 -2.92
C ARG A 22 2.32 3.98 -2.79
N THR A 23 2.69 3.08 -1.88
CA THR A 23 1.91 1.87 -1.59
C THR A 23 0.55 2.32 -1.07
N ALA A 24 -0.50 1.55 -1.37
CA ALA A 24 -1.85 1.84 -0.89
C ALA A 24 -1.88 2.02 0.63
N ALA A 25 -1.07 1.25 1.38
CA ALA A 25 -0.95 1.39 2.82
C ALA A 25 -0.48 2.78 3.27
N VAL A 26 0.52 3.37 2.58
CA VAL A 26 1.03 4.71 2.90
C VAL A 26 -0.02 5.78 2.58
N ILE A 27 -0.72 5.62 1.44
CA ILE A 27 -1.82 6.51 1.04
C ILE A 27 -2.96 6.45 2.06
N MET A 28 -3.41 5.24 2.41
CA MET A 28 -4.50 5.02 3.35
C MET A 28 -4.15 5.51 4.75
N LEU A 29 -2.91 5.30 5.20
CA LEU A 29 -2.43 5.85 6.46
C LEU A 29 -2.48 7.39 6.45
N GLY A 30 -1.90 8.03 5.43
CA GLY A 30 -1.89 9.49 5.31
C GLY A 30 -3.30 10.10 5.25
N LEU A 31 -4.18 9.49 4.44
CA LEU A 31 -5.60 9.89 4.36
C LEU A 31 -6.32 9.72 5.70
N THR A 32 -6.13 8.58 6.38
CA THR A 32 -6.77 8.33 7.68
C THR A 32 -6.33 9.37 8.71
N LEU A 33 -5.04 9.66 8.80
CA LEU A 33 -4.52 10.68 9.72
C LEU A 33 -5.03 12.08 9.39
N ARG A 34 -5.12 12.42 8.09
CA ARG A 34 -5.70 13.69 7.62
C ARG A 34 -7.17 13.81 8.03
N THR A 35 -7.98 12.77 7.78
CA THR A 35 -9.41 12.76 8.13
C THR A 35 -9.61 12.93 9.63
N LEU A 36 -8.80 12.26 10.46
CA LEU A 36 -8.87 12.40 11.92
C LEU A 36 -8.47 13.81 12.38
N ARG A 37 -7.45 14.42 11.78
CA ARG A 37 -7.07 15.81 12.06
C ARG A 37 -8.20 16.78 11.71
N GLU A 38 -8.80 16.62 10.53
CA GLU A 38 -9.88 17.47 10.05
C GLU A 38 -11.14 17.32 10.91
N ALA A 39 -11.48 16.10 11.34
CA ALA A 39 -12.56 15.84 12.28
C ALA A 39 -12.33 16.48 13.66
N ALA A 40 -11.07 16.58 14.10
CA ALA A 40 -10.69 17.30 15.31
C ALA A 40 -10.66 18.84 15.13
N GLY A 41 -10.95 19.37 13.93
CA GLY A 41 -10.95 20.81 13.65
C GLY A 41 -9.56 21.46 13.67
N LEU A 42 -8.49 20.67 13.58
CA LEU A 42 -7.12 21.16 13.70
C LEU A 42 -6.52 21.49 12.33
N LYS A 43 -5.78 22.59 12.23
CA LYS A 43 -4.89 22.88 11.09
C LYS A 43 -3.59 22.05 11.22
N GLN A 44 -2.94 21.75 10.10
CA GLN A 44 -1.66 21.02 10.09
C GLN A 44 -0.61 21.66 11.03
N ALA A 45 -0.52 22.99 11.04
CA ALA A 45 0.42 23.71 11.92
C ALA A 45 0.11 23.55 13.41
N GLN A 46 -1.17 23.42 13.79
CA GLN A 46 -1.56 23.19 15.17
C GLN A 46 -1.17 21.79 15.61
N LEU A 47 -1.45 20.77 14.79
CA LEU A 47 -1.03 19.39 15.06
C LEU A 47 0.50 19.27 15.13
N ALA A 48 1.21 19.92 14.20
CA ALA A 48 2.68 19.94 14.18
C ALA A 48 3.25 20.50 15.50
N LYS A 49 2.66 21.59 16.01
CA LYS A 49 3.04 22.18 17.31
C LYS A 49 2.76 21.24 18.48
N MET A 50 1.63 20.52 18.47
CA MET A 50 1.25 19.58 19.53
C MET A 50 2.23 18.41 19.68
N ILE A 51 2.83 17.96 18.58
CA ILE A 51 3.77 16.83 18.57
C ILE A 51 5.23 17.24 18.36
N HIS A 52 5.53 18.54 18.43
CA HIS A 52 6.88 19.11 18.29
C HIS A 52 7.60 18.76 16.97
N VAL A 53 6.88 18.81 15.84
CA VAL A 53 7.45 18.65 14.49
C VAL A 53 7.19 19.86 13.61
N SER A 54 7.83 19.91 12.44
CA SER A 54 7.59 20.96 11.46
C SER A 54 6.26 20.74 10.72
N THR A 55 5.57 21.82 10.31
CA THR A 55 4.34 21.72 9.49
C THR A 55 4.55 20.92 8.19
N PRO A 56 5.67 21.07 7.46
CA PRO A 56 5.96 20.23 6.29
C PRO A 56 6.03 18.73 6.61
N THR A 57 6.45 18.34 7.83
CA THR A 57 6.46 16.93 8.26
C THR A 57 5.05 16.35 8.31
N ILE A 58 4.09 17.10 8.86
CA ILE A 58 2.67 16.70 8.87
C ILE A 58 2.11 16.64 7.45
N SER A 59 2.42 17.65 6.63
CA SER A 59 1.96 17.69 5.24
C SER A 59 2.43 16.46 4.46
N ARG A 60 3.73 16.12 4.52
CA ARG A 60 4.30 14.93 3.88
C ARG A 60 3.68 13.63 4.38
N LEU A 61 3.42 13.53 5.68
CA LEU A 61 2.75 12.38 6.28
C LEU A 61 1.32 12.21 5.72
N GLU A 62 0.57 13.30 5.59
CA GLU A 62 -0.81 13.29 5.09
C GLU A 62 -0.89 13.05 3.57
N THR A 63 0.12 13.48 2.80
CA THR A 63 0.17 13.31 1.33
C THR A 63 0.85 12.02 0.87
N ALA A 64 1.28 11.18 1.82
CA ALA A 64 2.07 9.98 1.55
C ALA A 64 3.37 10.29 0.79
N ASP A 65 3.96 11.47 1.04
CA ASP A 65 5.20 11.93 0.42
C ASP A 65 6.41 11.58 1.31
N GLY A 66 6.81 10.32 1.23
CA GLY A 66 7.93 9.74 1.97
C GLY A 66 7.53 8.62 2.92
N THR A 67 8.51 8.03 3.59
CA THR A 67 8.29 6.94 4.53
C THR A 67 7.78 7.48 5.88
N PRO A 68 6.61 7.03 6.35
CA PRO A 68 6.08 7.46 7.64
C PRO A 68 7.00 6.96 8.77
N GLN A 69 7.30 7.82 9.74
CA GLN A 69 8.07 7.43 10.91
C GLN A 69 7.14 6.97 12.03
N ARG A 70 7.43 5.80 12.61
CA ARG A 70 6.64 5.22 13.71
C ARG A 70 6.38 6.21 14.84
N ARG A 71 7.44 6.90 15.29
CA ARG A 71 7.35 7.91 16.36
C ARG A 71 6.37 9.02 16.03
N THR A 72 6.37 9.51 14.79
CA THR A 72 5.47 10.58 14.36
C THR A 72 4.03 10.09 14.28
N VAL A 73 3.79 8.89 13.74
CA VAL A 73 2.45 8.30 13.63
C VAL A 73 1.83 8.07 15.01
N GLU A 74 2.59 7.48 15.94
CA GLU A 74 2.15 7.26 17.33
C GLU A 74 1.87 8.58 18.05
N ALA A 75 2.71 9.60 17.84
CA ALA A 75 2.50 10.93 18.42
C ALA A 75 1.23 11.60 17.89
N VAL A 76 0.93 11.48 16.59
CA VAL A 76 -0.31 11.99 16.00
C VAL A 76 -1.53 11.29 16.60
N ALA A 77 -1.52 9.95 16.67
CA ALA A 77 -2.63 9.18 17.25
C ALA A 77 -2.89 9.59 18.71
N LYS A 78 -1.82 9.78 19.50
CA LYS A 78 -1.92 10.24 20.89
C LYS A 78 -2.43 11.68 20.98
N ALA A 79 -1.95 12.59 20.13
CA ALA A 79 -2.37 13.99 20.12
C ALA A 79 -3.85 14.18 19.75
N LEU A 80 -4.35 13.34 18.84
CA LEU A 80 -5.76 13.33 18.42
C LEU A 80 -6.68 12.57 19.37
N LYS A 81 -6.13 11.92 20.42
CA LYS A 81 -6.88 11.13 21.42
C LYS A 81 -7.84 10.12 20.79
N VAL A 82 -7.36 9.40 19.77
CA VAL A 82 -8.16 8.40 19.07
C VAL A 82 -8.57 7.26 20.02
N ASP A 83 -9.72 6.66 19.76
CA ASP A 83 -10.18 5.48 20.49
C ASP A 83 -9.36 4.23 20.13
N TYR A 84 -9.55 3.16 20.89
CA TYR A 84 -8.76 1.93 20.73
C TYR A 84 -8.94 1.30 19.34
N ALA A 85 -10.15 1.31 18.78
CA ALA A 85 -10.40 0.72 17.46
C ALA A 85 -9.67 1.49 16.35
N THR A 86 -9.73 2.83 16.37
CA THR A 86 -9.00 3.67 15.43
C THR A 86 -7.48 3.54 15.61
N TYR A 87 -7.00 3.45 16.85
CA TYR A 87 -5.57 3.21 17.10
C TYR A 87 -5.10 1.89 16.49
N GLN A 88 -5.87 0.81 16.63
CA GLN A 88 -5.57 -0.48 16.00
C GLN A 88 -5.55 -0.39 14.48
N LEU A 89 -6.51 0.31 13.87
CA LEU A 89 -6.52 0.56 12.43
C LEU A 89 -5.25 1.28 11.97
N ILE A 90 -4.87 2.37 12.65
CA ILE A 90 -3.63 3.12 12.35
C ILE A 90 -2.41 2.20 12.48
N SER A 91 -2.35 1.38 13.53
CA SER A 91 -1.24 0.45 13.77
C SER A 91 -1.12 -0.61 12.67
N VAL A 92 -2.24 -1.19 12.25
CA VAL A 92 -2.29 -2.15 11.13
C VAL A 92 -1.86 -1.49 9.82
N LEU A 93 -2.38 -0.29 9.53
CA LEU A 93 -1.98 0.47 8.34
C LEU A 93 -0.49 0.78 8.35
N PHE A 94 0.04 1.24 9.49
CA PHE A 94 1.46 1.53 9.66
C PHE A 94 2.32 0.27 9.46
N LYS A 95 1.96 -0.86 10.07
CA LYS A 95 2.68 -2.12 9.89
C LYS A 95 2.71 -2.55 8.42
N ARG A 96 1.59 -2.38 7.70
CA ARG A 96 1.54 -2.61 6.25
C ARG A 96 2.41 -1.67 5.44
N THR A 97 2.71 -0.47 5.93
CA THR A 97 3.71 0.41 5.28
C THR A 97 5.14 -0.09 5.44
N GLU A 98 5.41 -0.88 6.49
CA GLU A 98 6.73 -1.49 6.74
C GLU A 98 6.89 -2.82 5.99
N GLU A 99 5.79 -3.48 5.62
CA GLU A 99 5.79 -4.72 4.86
C GLU A 99 6.04 -4.42 3.36
N PRO A 100 7.16 -4.89 2.78
CA PRO A 100 7.35 -4.78 1.35
C PRO A 100 6.38 -5.72 0.63
N GLU A 101 5.65 -5.18 -0.32
CA GLU A 101 4.72 -5.96 -1.13
C GLU A 101 5.49 -7.01 -1.96
N TRP A 102 4.97 -8.24 -2.03
CA TRP A 102 5.64 -9.40 -2.66
C TRP A 102 6.10 -9.16 -4.11
N PHE A 103 5.44 -8.25 -4.83
CA PHE A 103 5.77 -7.89 -6.21
C PHE A 103 6.87 -6.83 -6.34
N GLN A 104 7.05 -5.97 -5.34
CA GLN A 104 7.96 -4.81 -5.40
C GLN A 104 9.44 -5.21 -5.40
N HIS A 105 9.77 -6.45 -5.03
CA HIS A 105 11.15 -6.94 -5.04
C HIS A 105 11.50 -7.80 -6.26
N ARG A 106 10.54 -8.57 -6.79
CA ARG A 106 10.80 -9.52 -7.88
C ARG A 106 10.41 -9.00 -9.26
N PHE A 107 9.46 -8.09 -9.33
CA PHE A 107 8.87 -7.67 -10.60
C PHE A 107 8.95 -6.15 -10.81
N ASN A 108 9.77 -5.43 -10.02
CA ASN A 108 9.79 -3.97 -10.09
C ASN A 108 10.29 -3.42 -11.45
N ASP A 109 11.17 -4.17 -12.08
CA ASP A 109 11.72 -3.94 -13.42
C ASP A 109 10.66 -4.09 -14.53
N ILE A 110 9.68 -4.97 -14.33
CA ILE A 110 8.63 -5.26 -15.31
C ILE A 110 7.24 -4.73 -14.92
N THR A 111 7.07 -4.13 -13.74
CA THR A 111 5.77 -3.63 -13.26
C THR A 111 5.65 -2.13 -13.56
N PRO A 112 4.75 -1.72 -14.48
CA PRO A 112 4.51 -0.30 -14.71
C PRO A 112 3.98 0.43 -13.47
N GLY A 113 4.21 1.74 -13.37
CA GLY A 113 3.79 2.53 -12.21
C GLY A 113 2.28 2.46 -11.89
N TYR A 114 1.43 2.36 -12.93
CA TYR A 114 -0.02 2.17 -12.73
C TYR A 114 -0.35 0.82 -12.09
N LEU A 115 0.37 -0.24 -12.46
CA LEU A 115 0.14 -1.60 -11.99
C LEU A 115 0.61 -1.76 -10.54
N ARG A 116 1.72 -1.10 -10.15
CA ARG A 116 2.18 -1.08 -8.75
C ARG A 116 1.12 -0.53 -7.79
N ARG A 117 0.37 0.49 -8.21
CA ARG A 117 -0.74 1.04 -7.41
C ARG A 117 -1.89 0.03 -7.29
N LEU A 118 -2.28 -0.60 -8.40
CA LEU A 118 -3.34 -1.60 -8.41
C LEU A 118 -3.00 -2.78 -7.50
N LEU A 119 -1.80 -3.35 -7.66
CA LEU A 119 -1.34 -4.49 -6.86
C LEU A 119 -1.30 -4.16 -5.37
N GLY A 120 -0.88 -2.94 -5.01
CA GLY A 120 -0.90 -2.50 -3.61
C GLY A 120 -2.32 -2.29 -3.06
N LEU A 121 -3.31 -1.97 -3.90
CA LEU A 121 -4.71 -1.92 -3.48
C LEU A 121 -5.30 -3.32 -3.35
N GLU A 122 -4.97 -4.23 -4.28
CA GLU A 122 -5.38 -5.63 -4.24
C GLU A 122 -4.84 -6.35 -3.00
N SER A 123 -3.59 -6.10 -2.60
CA SER A 123 -3.00 -6.70 -1.39
C SER A 123 -3.73 -6.31 -0.11
N MET A 124 -4.38 -5.15 -0.11
CA MET A 124 -5.16 -4.65 1.03
C MET A 124 -6.63 -5.05 0.97
N ALA A 125 -7.11 -5.54 -0.17
CA ALA A 125 -8.51 -5.86 -0.39
C ALA A 125 -8.92 -7.03 0.51
N ILE A 126 -10.02 -6.86 1.25
CA ILE A 126 -10.67 -7.93 2.01
C ILE A 126 -11.68 -8.71 1.14
N ALA A 127 -12.05 -8.15 -0.01
CA ALA A 127 -12.91 -8.75 -1.01
C ALA A 127 -12.55 -8.19 -2.39
N LEU A 128 -12.61 -9.04 -3.41
CA LEU A 128 -12.47 -8.65 -4.81
C LEU A 128 -13.77 -8.97 -5.53
N THR A 129 -14.35 -7.96 -6.18
CA THR A 129 -15.51 -8.12 -7.06
C THR A 129 -15.07 -7.80 -8.48
N LEU A 130 -15.12 -8.78 -9.36
CA LEU A 130 -14.75 -8.64 -10.77
C LEU A 130 -16.01 -8.75 -11.61
N TYR A 131 -16.18 -7.81 -12.55
CA TYR A 131 -17.22 -7.86 -13.55
C TYR A 131 -16.57 -7.87 -14.93
N ASP A 132 -16.82 -8.93 -15.69
CA ASP A 132 -16.40 -9.06 -17.08
C ASP A 132 -17.56 -9.65 -17.87
N VAL A 133 -17.82 -9.09 -19.05
CA VAL A 133 -18.96 -9.47 -19.91
C VAL A 133 -18.58 -10.64 -20.80
N ARG A 134 -17.30 -10.74 -21.20
CA ARG A 134 -16.86 -11.65 -22.25
C ARG A 134 -16.01 -12.80 -21.72
N LEU A 135 -15.45 -12.65 -20.51
CA LEU A 135 -14.50 -13.61 -19.96
C LEU A 135 -14.90 -14.09 -18.57
N VAL A 136 -14.66 -15.37 -18.34
CA VAL A 136 -14.60 -15.90 -16.98
C VAL A 136 -13.31 -15.41 -16.33
N SER A 137 -13.38 -14.94 -15.09
CA SER A 137 -12.21 -14.48 -14.32
C SER A 137 -11.10 -15.54 -14.31
N GLY A 138 -9.84 -15.11 -14.48
CA GLY A 138 -8.67 -15.99 -14.55
C GLY A 138 -8.54 -16.97 -13.38
N LEU A 139 -8.97 -16.57 -12.17
CA LEU A 139 -8.97 -17.42 -10.97
C LEU A 139 -9.97 -18.59 -11.05
N LEU A 140 -10.97 -18.50 -11.92
CA LEU A 140 -12.02 -19.50 -12.12
C LEU A 140 -11.89 -20.24 -13.45
N GLN A 141 -10.84 -19.95 -14.24
CA GLN A 141 -10.64 -20.63 -15.51
C GLN A 141 -10.03 -22.02 -15.31
N ILE A 142 -10.53 -22.98 -16.08
CA ILE A 142 -9.93 -24.30 -16.22
C ILE A 142 -8.86 -24.29 -17.34
N PRO A 143 -7.88 -25.20 -17.32
CA PRO A 143 -6.80 -25.23 -18.30
C PRO A 143 -7.27 -25.19 -19.76
N GLU A 144 -8.36 -25.90 -20.07
CA GLU A 144 -8.94 -25.98 -21.42
C GLU A 144 -9.50 -24.63 -21.88
N TYR A 145 -10.17 -23.90 -20.98
CA TYR A 145 -10.72 -22.57 -21.25
C TYR A 145 -9.60 -21.56 -21.45
N THR A 146 -8.60 -21.53 -20.55
CA THR A 146 -7.43 -20.64 -20.67
C THR A 146 -6.67 -20.88 -21.99
N ALA A 147 -6.46 -22.14 -22.36
CA ALA A 147 -5.80 -22.48 -23.63
C ALA A 147 -6.62 -22.03 -24.85
N CYS A 148 -7.96 -22.08 -24.77
CA CYS A 148 -8.82 -21.50 -25.79
C CYS A 148 -8.62 -19.98 -25.89
N VAL A 149 -8.79 -19.25 -24.79
CA VAL A 149 -8.65 -17.78 -24.74
C VAL A 149 -7.31 -17.30 -25.28
N ILE A 150 -6.19 -17.93 -24.87
CA ILE A 150 -4.84 -17.57 -25.33
C ILE A 150 -4.69 -17.79 -26.83
N ARG A 151 -5.19 -18.92 -27.36
CA ARG A 151 -5.07 -19.27 -28.78
C ARG A 151 -5.94 -18.39 -29.67
N THR A 152 -7.14 -18.04 -29.23
CA THR A 152 -8.04 -17.16 -30.00
C THR A 152 -7.54 -15.71 -30.00
N GLY A 153 -6.56 -15.38 -29.13
CA GLY A 153 -6.13 -14.02 -28.89
C GLY A 153 -7.23 -13.25 -28.16
N LEU A 154 -6.86 -12.46 -27.16
CA LEU A 154 -7.72 -11.39 -26.70
C LEU A 154 -7.84 -10.38 -27.84
N HIS A 155 -8.78 -10.59 -28.76
CA HIS A 155 -9.25 -9.54 -29.65
C HIS A 155 -10.05 -8.53 -28.79
N LEU A 156 -9.33 -7.78 -27.95
CA LEU A 156 -9.79 -6.55 -27.32
C LEU A 156 -9.79 -5.44 -28.38
N THR A 157 -10.40 -5.70 -29.53
CA THR A 157 -10.77 -4.66 -30.48
C THR A 157 -12.15 -4.18 -30.09
N GLU A 158 -12.26 -2.85 -29.96
CA GLU A 158 -13.46 -2.07 -29.63
C GLU A 158 -14.69 -2.47 -30.46
#